data_AF-X1JQ35-F1
#
_entry.id   AF-X1JQ35-F1
#
_cell.length_a   1.000
_cell.length_b   1.000
_cell.length_c   1.000
_cell.angle_alpha   90.00
_cell.angle_beta   90.00
_cell.angle_gamma   90.00
#
_symmetry.space_group_name_H-M   'P 1'
#
loop_
_entity.id
_entity.type
_entity.pdbx_description
1 polymer ?
#
loop_
_entity_poly.entity_id
_entity_poly.type
_entity_poly.pdbx_seq_one_letter_code
_entity_poly.pdbx_strand_id
1 'polypeptide(L)' 'GDAITLGQLVGADYFLAGDIMSIEKTSGTKTLAYYKLTLRLVDVKTSIIVWADEMELKKISKQSYFDW' A
#
# COMPACT_ATOMS: atom_id res chain seq x y z
N GLY A 1 -9.48 -12.56 10.06
CA GLY A 1 -10.29 -11.36 9.85
C GLY A 1 -10.01 -10.51 11.05
N ASP A 2 -8.87 -9.85 11.01
CA ASP A 2 -8.16 -9.51 12.23
C ASP A 2 -8.61 -8.11 12.63
N ALA A 3 -9.54 -8.07 13.58
CA ALA A 3 -9.92 -6.84 14.23
C ALA A 3 -8.73 -6.35 15.05
N ILE A 4 -8.13 -5.24 14.61
CA ILE A 4 -7.14 -4.51 15.39
C ILE A 4 -7.79 -4.17 16.73
N THR A 5 -7.29 -4.75 17.81
CA THR A 5 -7.83 -4.54 19.15
C THR A 5 -7.54 -3.10 19.57
N LEU A 6 -8.59 -2.30 19.78
CA LEU A 6 -8.51 -0.89 20.19
C LEU A 6 -7.57 -0.65 21.39
N GLY A 7 -7.36 -1.65 22.25
CA GLY A 7 -6.42 -1.63 23.37
C GLY A 7 -4.93 -1.50 22.99
N GLN A 8 -4.53 -1.80 21.75
CA GLN A 8 -3.16 -1.56 21.26
C GLN A 8 -2.94 -0.14 20.73
N LEU A 9 -4.00 0.64 20.52
CA LEU A 9 -3.96 2.01 19.99
C LEU A 9 -4.04 3.08 21.10
N VAL A 10 -4.03 2.68 22.38
CA VAL A 10 -4.13 3.60 23.52
C VAL A 10 -2.94 4.56 23.51
N GLY A 11 -3.20 5.80 23.06
CA GLY A 11 -2.22 6.89 23.00
C GLY A 11 -1.98 7.49 21.61
N ALA A 12 -2.53 6.90 20.52
CA ALA A 12 -2.44 7.49 19.18
C ALA A 12 -3.60 8.47 18.92
N ASP A 13 -3.31 9.63 18.33
CA ASP A 13 -4.34 10.59 17.91
C ASP A 13 -4.97 10.20 16.55
N TYR A 14 -4.24 9.45 15.72
CA TYR A 14 -4.69 9.02 14.39
C TYR A 14 -4.29 7.57 14.11
N PHE A 15 -5.09 6.88 13.29
CA PHE A 15 -4.72 5.61 12.67
C PHE A 15 -4.75 5.69 11.15
N LEU A 16 -3.77 5.05 10.51
CA LEU A 16 -3.72 4.91 9.06
C LEU A 16 -4.37 3.57 8.66
N ALA A 17 -5.38 3.60 7.81
CA ALA A 17 -6.08 2.44 7.29
C ALA A 17 -6.13 2.49 5.76
N GLY A 18 -6.08 1.34 5.10
CA GLY A 18 -6.04 1.31 3.64
C GLY A 18 -5.92 -0.08 3.04
N ASP A 19 -5.85 -0.11 1.72
CA ASP A 19 -5.65 -1.31 0.91
C ASP A 19 -4.45 -1.14 -0.02
N ILE A 20 -3.77 -2.26 -0.27
CA ILE A 20 -2.63 -2.34 -1.18
C ILE A 20 -2.91 -3.45 -2.17
N MET A 21 -3.00 -3.09 -3.44
CA MET A 21 -3.13 -4.03 -4.55
C MET A 21 -1.82 -4.10 -5.33
N SER A 22 -1.36 -5.31 -5.64
CA SER A 22 -0.21 -5.54 -6.52
C SER A 22 -0.60 -6.44 -7.68
N ILE A 23 -0.11 -6.09 -8.88
CA ILE A 23 -0.21 -6.91 -10.08
C ILE A 23 1.19 -7.02 -10.69
N GLU A 24 1.74 -8.23 -10.74
CA GLU A 24 2.99 -8.51 -11.41
C GLU A 24 2.73 -9.27 -12.72
N LYS A 25 3.32 -8.79 -13.81
CA LYS A 25 3.24 -9.41 -15.14
C LYS A 25 4.65 -9.63 -15.67
N THR A 26 5.00 -10.87 -15.97
CA THR A 26 6.29 -11.22 -16.57
C THR A 26 6.09 -11.67 -18.02
N SER A 27 6.87 -11.11 -18.94
CA SER A 27 6.89 -11.47 -20.36
C SER A 27 8.33 -11.49 -20.88
N GLY A 28 8.87 -12.67 -21.14
CA GLY A 28 10.28 -12.84 -21.51
C GLY A 28 11.20 -12.31 -20.41
N THR A 29 12.10 -11.38 -20.76
CA THR A 29 13.03 -10.73 -19.83
C THR A 29 12.46 -9.48 -19.14
N LYS A 30 11.19 -9.13 -19.39
CA LYS A 30 10.55 -7.94 -18.84
C LYS A 30 9.58 -8.32 -17.74
N THR A 31 9.72 -7.68 -16.58
CA THR A 31 8.75 -7.77 -15.48
C THR A 31 8.13 -6.40 -15.28
N LEU A 32 6.81 -6.34 -15.32
CA LEU A 32 6.01 -5.17 -14.98
C LEU A 32 5.35 -5.41 -13.63
N ALA A 33 5.70 -4.62 -12.63
CA ALA A 33 5.01 -4.55 -11.36
C ALA A 33 4.14 -3.29 -11.32
N TYR A 34 2.89 -3.45 -10.92
CA TYR A 34 1.92 -2.38 -10.74
C TYR A 34 1.40 -2.43 -9.31
N TYR A 35 1.47 -1.31 -8.60
CA TYR A 35 0.93 -1.16 -7.25
C TYR A 35 -0.11 -0.05 -7.24
N LYS A 36 -1.25 -0.32 -6.59
CA LYS A 36 -2.27 0.67 -6.27
C LYS A 36 -2.45 0.71 -4.77
N LEU A 37 -2.29 1.89 -4.19
CA LEU A 37 -2.37 2.15 -2.76
C LEU A 37 -3.56 3.08 -2.51
N THR A 38 -4.45 2.66 -1.62
CA THR A 38 -5.55 3.51 -1.14
C THR A 38 -5.36 3.71 0.35
N LEU A 39 -5.14 4.94 0.81
CA LEU A 39 -4.83 5.23 2.21
C LEU A 39 -5.77 6.27 2.80
N ARG A 40 -6.11 6.11 4.07
CA ARG A 40 -6.94 7.03 4.86
C ARG A 40 -6.35 7.22 6.25
N LEU A 41 -6.19 8.47 6.65
CA LEU A 41 -5.84 8.84 8.02
C LEU A 41 -7.12 9.19 8.77
N VAL A 42 -7.37 8.49 9.88
CA VAL A 42 -8.60 8.63 10.67
C VAL A 42 -8.24 9.10 12.07
N ASP A 43 -8.90 10.15 12.52
CA ASP A 43 -8.81 10.64 13.90
C ASP A 43 -9.46 9.62 14.86
N VAL A 44 -8.70 9.17 15.86
CA VAL A 44 -9.12 8.09 16.77
C VAL A 44 -10.31 8.52 17.65
N LYS A 45 -10.39 9.81 18.01
CA LYS A 45 -11.39 10.32 18.96
C LYS A 45 -12.73 10.56 18.28
N THR A 46 -12.70 11.08 17.06
CA THR A 46 -13.89 11.49 16.29
C THR A 46 -14.31 10.47 15.23
N SER A 47 -13.43 9.51 14.91
CA SER A 47 -13.60 8.57 13.79
C SER A 47 -13.77 9.26 12.41
N ILE A 48 -13.30 10.50 12.28
CA ILE A 48 -13.37 11.27 11.03
C ILE A 48 -12.12 11.03 10.19
N ILE A 49 -12.31 10.84 8.88
CA ILE A 49 -11.21 10.83 7.90
C ILE A 49 -10.71 12.25 7.73
N VAL A 50 -9.47 12.52 8.12
CA VAL A 50 -8.83 13.83 8.00
C VAL A 50 -7.94 13.96 6.76
N TRP A 51 -7.54 12.83 6.18
CA TRP A 51 -6.79 12.77 4.94
C TRP A 51 -7.08 11.45 4.23
N ALA A 52 -7.14 11.50 2.90
CA ALA A 52 -7.25 10.32 2.05
C ALA A 52 -6.52 10.58 0.74
N ASP A 53 -5.83 9.55 0.24
CA ASP A 53 -5.13 9.63 -1.03
C ASP A 53 -5.08 8.26 -1.72
N GLU A 54 -4.94 8.31 -3.04
CA GLU A 54 -4.79 7.15 -3.91
C GLU A 54 -3.52 7.32 -4.74
N MET A 55 -2.61 6.34 -4.66
CA MET A 55 -1.35 6.37 -5.38
C MET A 55 -1.20 5.15 -6.28
N GLU A 56 -0.81 5.39 -7.54
CA GLU A 56 -0.49 4.35 -8.51
C GLU A 56 1.01 4.37 -8.85
N LEU A 57 1.69 3.25 -8.64
CA LEU A 57 3.13 3.09 -8.87
C LEU A 57 3.37 1.98 -9.90
N LYS A 58 4.08 2.32 -10.98
CA LYS A 58 4.42 1.38 -12.06
C LYS A 58 5.92 1.19 -12.15
N LYS A 59 6.40 -0.04 -11.93
CA LYS A 59 7.81 -0.41 -12.03
C LYS A 59 8.02 -1.40 -13.18
N ILE A 60 8.89 -1.05 -14.12
CA ILE A 60 9.32 -1.95 -15.20
C ILE A 60 10.76 -2.37 -14.94
N SER A 61 10.97 -3.66 -14.71
CA SER A 61 12.30 -4.27 -14.66
C SER A 61 12.62 -4.97 -15.97
N LYS A 62 13.86 -4.87 -16.43
CA LYS A 62 14.41 -5.69 -17.51
C LYS A 62 15.51 -6.56 -16.90
N GLN A 63 15.35 -7.88 -16.95
CA GLN A 63 16.41 -8.82 -16.66
C GLN A 63 17.43 -8.71 -17.81
N SER A 64 18.56 -8.04 -17.56
CA SER A 64 19.71 -8.08 -18.48
C SER A 64 20.54 -9.31 -18.12
N TYR A 65 20.62 -10.29 -19.03
CA TYR A 65 21.65 -11.32 -18.94
C TYR A 65 22.98 -10.62 -19.24
N PHE A 66 23.73 -10.28 -18.19
CA PHE A 66 25.15 -10.00 -18.31
C PHE A 66 25.85 -11.35 -18.41
N ASP A 67 26.04 -11.85 -19.64
CA ASP A 67 27.02 -12.91 -19.92
C ASP A 67 28.41 -12.26 -20.00
N TRP A 68 29.34 -12.79 -19.21
CA TRP A 68 30.77 -12.47 -19.20
C TRP A 68 31.57 -13.65 -19.78
#